data_AF-A0A814GQ95-F1
#
_entry.id   AF-A0A814GQ95-F1
#
_cell.length_a   1.000
_cell.length_b   1.000
_cell.length_c   1.000
_cell.angle_alpha   90.00
_cell.angle_beta   90.00
_cell.angle_gamma   90.00
#
_symmetry.space_group_name_H-M   'P 1'
#
loop_
_entity.id
_entity.type
_entity.pdbx_description
1 polymer ?
#
loop_
_entity_poly.entity_id
_entity_poly.type
_entity_poly.pdbx_seq_one_letter_code
_entity_poly.pdbx_strand_id
1 'polypeptide(L)' 'LLIKRGVQSEKEYPDYVGFEIPNKYVIGYALGLNEHFRDLNHICLIKQSSLEKYRKNLTFEKQ' A
#
# COMPACT_ATOMS: atom_id res chain seq x y z
N LEU A 1 -11.86 -1.47 4.58
CA LEU A 1 -10.94 -2.57 4.23
C LEU A 1 -10.77 -2.62 2.72
N LEU A 2 -9.54 -2.62 2.20
CA LEU A 2 -9.27 -2.72 0.76
C LEU A 2 -8.73 -4.11 0.43
N ILE A 3 -9.13 -4.69 -0.70
CA ILE A 3 -8.57 -5.93 -1.24
C ILE A 3 -8.12 -5.73 -2.69
N LYS A 4 -7.06 -6.42 -3.13
CA LYS A 4 -6.52 -6.26 -4.48
C LYS A 4 -7.05 -7.33 -5.42
N ARG A 5 -7.69 -6.93 -6.52
CA ARG A 5 -8.22 -7.88 -7.51
C ARG A 5 -7.17 -8.89 -7.97
N GLY A 6 -7.50 -10.16 -7.88
CA GLY A 6 -6.71 -11.27 -8.44
C GLY A 6 -5.39 -11.54 -7.72
N VAL A 7 -5.21 -11.05 -6.48
CA VAL A 7 -3.99 -11.29 -5.69
C VAL A 7 -4.22 -12.30 -4.57
N GLN A 8 -5.36 -12.22 -3.88
CA GLN A 8 -5.67 -13.08 -2.73
C GLN A 8 -6.11 -14.47 -3.18
N SER A 9 -5.67 -15.49 -2.46
CA SER A 9 -6.29 -16.82 -2.50
C SER A 9 -7.64 -16.81 -1.77
N GLU A 10 -8.50 -17.81 -2.03
CA GLU A 10 -9.82 -17.92 -1.36
C GLU A 10 -9.72 -17.92 0.17
N LYS A 11 -8.63 -18.44 0.73
CA LYS A 11 -8.40 -18.50 2.19
C LYS A 11 -7.96 -17.17 2.81
N GLU A 12 -7.61 -16.19 1.98
CA GLU A 12 -7.14 -14.86 2.41
C GLU A 12 -8.20 -13.78 2.21
N TYR A 13 -9.42 -14.17 1.85
CA TYR A 13 -10.52 -13.23 1.69
C TYR A 13 -11.11 -12.89 3.07
N PRO A 14 -11.03 -11.62 3.52
CA PRO A 14 -11.56 -11.23 4.81
C PRO A 14 -13.09 -11.16 4.78
N ASP A 15 -13.73 -11.40 5.93
CA ASP A 15 -15.20 -11.40 6.05
C ASP A 15 -15.85 -10.04 5.71
N TYR A 16 -15.10 -8.94 5.87
CA TYR A 16 -15.59 -7.58 5.65
C TYR A 16 -14.71 -6.81 4.67
N VAL A 17 -15.15 -6.68 3.42
CA VAL A 17 -14.48 -5.87 2.40
C VAL A 17 -15.25 -4.58 2.16
N GLY A 18 -14.55 -3.45 2.20
CA GLY A 18 -15.13 -2.15 1.83
C GLY A 18 -15.04 -1.91 0.32
N PHE A 19 -13.85 -2.11 -0.26
CA PHE A 19 -13.62 -1.93 -1.69
C PHE A 19 -12.63 -2.97 -2.23
N GLU A 20 -12.94 -3.52 -3.39
CA GLU A 20 -11.98 -4.22 -4.23
C GLU A 20 -11.34 -3.25 -5.22
N ILE A 21 -10.03 -3.14 -5.19
CA ILE A 21 -9.26 -2.21 -6.03
C ILE A 21 -8.37 -2.97 -7.02
N PRO A 22 -7.95 -2.36 -8.15
CA PRO A 22 -6.95 -2.95 -9.03
C PRO A 22 -5.66 -3.28 -8.28
N ASN A 23 -4.88 -4.25 -8.77
CA ASN A 23 -3.53 -4.53 -8.25
C ASN A 23 -2.55 -3.41 -8.62
N LYS A 24 -2.69 -2.26 -7.96
CA LYS A 24 -1.81 -1.10 -8.05
C LYS A 24 -1.37 -0.69 -6.65
N TYR A 25 -0.31 0.11 -6.57
CA TYR A 25 0.16 0.63 -5.29
C TYR A 25 -0.63 1.88 -4.92
N VAL A 26 -1.23 1.88 -3.73
CA VAL A 26 -2.05 2.97 -3.21
C VAL A 26 -1.47 3.52 -1.90
N ILE A 27 -1.69 4.80 -1.65
CA ILE A 27 -1.25 5.56 -0.47
C ILE A 27 -2.42 6.42 0.04
N GLY A 28 -2.28 7.02 1.22
CA GLY A 28 -3.30 7.86 1.84
C GLY A 28 -4.30 7.09 2.70
N TYR A 29 -5.09 7.81 3.48
CA TYR A 29 -6.00 7.26 4.48
C TYR A 29 -5.28 6.29 5.42
N ALA A 30 -4.20 6.77 6.04
CA ALA A 30 -3.24 6.00 6.85
C ALA A 30 -2.44 4.92 6.11
N LEU A 31 -2.66 4.68 4.81
CA LEU A 31 -1.80 3.81 3.99
C LEU A 31 -0.54 4.59 3.59
N GLY A 32 0.61 4.23 4.16
CA GLY A 32 1.86 4.94 3.94
C GLY A 32 2.88 4.14 3.13
N LEU A 33 3.71 4.85 2.37
CA LEU A 33 4.95 4.30 1.79
C LEU A 33 6.12 4.77 2.64
N ASN A 34 6.76 3.87 3.40
CA ASN A 34 7.90 4.17 4.25
C ASN A 34 7.68 5.38 5.19
N GLU A 35 6.51 5.42 5.84
CA GLU A 35 6.01 6.50 6.71
C GLU A 35 5.55 7.79 6.00
N HIS A 36 5.66 7.89 4.68
CA HIS A 36 5.12 9.01 3.92
C HIS A 36 3.62 8.82 3.58
N PHE A 37 2.91 9.94 3.36
CA PHE A 37 1.55 10.01 2.80
C PHE A 37 0.39 9.51 3.68
N ARG A 38 0.64 9.18 4.95
CA ARG A 38 -0.41 8.69 5.86
C ARG A 38 -1.52 9.72 6.10
N ASP A 39 -1.16 11.00 6.08
CA ASP A 39 -2.06 12.12 6.41
C ASP A 39 -2.93 12.58 5.22
N LEU A 40 -2.81 11.95 4.05
CA LEU A 40 -3.70 12.26 2.92
C LEU A 40 -5.11 11.75 3.22
N ASN A 41 -6.11 12.63 3.10
CA ASN A 41 -7.51 12.27 3.33
C ASN A 41 -8.05 11.25 2.31
N HIS A 42 -7.50 11.22 1.11
CA HIS A 42 -7.96 10.37 0.02
C HIS A 42 -6.96 9.25 -0.27
N ILE A 43 -7.51 8.08 -0.65
CA ILE A 43 -6.71 6.98 -1.20
C ILE A 43 -6.31 7.35 -2.62
N CYS A 44 -5.01 7.37 -2.89
CA CYS A 44 -4.42 7.83 -4.14
C CYS A 44 -3.51 6.76 -4.76
N LEU A 45 -3.37 6.79 -6.08
CA LEU A 45 -2.35 6.02 -6.79
C LEU A 45 -1.01 6.76 -6.72
N ILE A 46 0.06 6.05 -6.36
CA ILE A 46 1.41 6.58 -6.49
C ILE A 46 1.96 6.29 -7.89
N LYS A 47 2.64 7.28 -8.48
CA LYS A 47 3.34 7.08 -9.75
C LYS A 47 4.54 6.15 -9.53
N GLN A 48 4.73 5.20 -10.44
CA GLN A 48 5.83 4.22 -10.35
C GLN A 48 7.21 4.90 -10.32
N SER A 49 7.40 5.97 -11.08
CA SER A 49 8.64 6.77 -11.07
C SER A 49 8.94 7.43 -9.72
N SER A 50 7.93 7.62 -8.87
CA SER A 50 8.11 8.18 -7.53
C SER A 50 8.48 7.14 -6.47
N LEU A 51 8.36 5.84 -6.76
CA LEU A 51 8.64 4.78 -5.77
C LEU A 51 10.10 4.80 -5.32
N GLU A 52 11.04 4.97 -6.25
CA GLU A 52 12.47 5.03 -5.93
C GLU A 52 12.81 6.21 -5.01
N LYS A 53 12.12 7.35 -5.16
CA LYS A 53 12.32 8.52 -4.30
C LYS A 53 12.03 8.22 -2.83
N TYR A 54 11.06 7.35 -2.56
CA TYR A 54 10.65 7.01 -1.20
C TYR A 54 11.18 5.66 -0.75
N ARG A 55 12.06 5.01 -1.51
CA ARG A 55 12.67 3.74 -1.14
C ARG A 55 13.64 3.96 0.02
N LYS A 56 13.42 3.28 1.15
CA LYS A 56 14.42 3.24 2.23
C LYS A 56 15.51 2.22 1.87
N ASN A 57 16.77 2.65 1.91
CA ASN A 57 17.90 1.74 1.98
C ASN A 57 17.97 1.23 3.42
N LEU A 58 17.50 0.00 3.64
CA LEU A 58 17.65 -0.67 4.92
C LEU A 58 19.11 -1.10 5.06
N THR A 59 19.96 -0.23 5.59
CA THR A 59 21.24 -0.66 6.15
C THR A 59 20.92 -1.35 7.46
N PHE A 60 20.87 -2.68 7.44
CA PHE A 60 20.80 -3.45 8.68
C PHE A 60 22.14 -3.28 9.38
N GLU A 61 22.22 -2.37 10.35
CA GLU A 61 23.27 -2.49 11.37
C GLU A 61 22.98 -3.77 12.15
N LYS A 62 23.88 -4.75 12.01
CA LYS A 62 23.89 -5.95 12.85
C LYS A 62 24.08 -5.49 14.30
N GLN A 63 23.03 -5.57 15.11
CA GLN A 63 23.15 -5.74 16.55
C GLN A 63 23.45 -7.20 16.86
#